data_AF-A0A9E6S2S9-F1
#
_entry.id   AF-A0A9E6S2S9-F1
#
_cell.length_a   1.000
_cell.length_b   1.000
_cell.length_c   1.000
_cell.angle_alpha   90.00
_cell.angle_beta   90.00
_cell.angle_gamma   90.00
#
_symmetry.space_group_name_H-M   'P 1'
#
loop_
_entity.id
_entity.type
_entity.pdbx_description
1 polymer ?
#
loop_
_entity_poly.entity_id
_entity_poly.type
_entity_poly.pdbx_seq_one_letter_code
_entity_poly.pdbx_strand_id
1 'polypeptide(L)'
;MAELPKTLEDAIAQSRDAVKSALADGRTRIQVELLFPELKFMPVSEQFLPVFAEYESRLKVFFADAGAAALARRDWADVPFKILDIGTGRMASLESKIQPEDEIFLFISPTNVEVPQLEKLCEFIGERPFVILNPRLEDSSVVGIGYAARETRKRFISTIESCYYLRPIDEESALMRAYPGDWEIWLESDGEYQKIAELPNKPSGDEIDMILMKGQPQTSEGTPTKKPSVIKSLQRFIKALSS
;
A
#
# COMPACT_ATOMS: atom_id res chain seq x y z
N MET A 1 -10.93 17.86 0.55
CA MET A 1 -9.48 17.80 0.26
C MET A 1 -8.87 17.05 1.43
N ALA A 2 -8.10 15.99 1.18
CA ALA A 2 -7.49 15.24 2.28
C ALA A 2 -6.34 16.05 2.86
N GLU A 3 -6.26 16.15 4.18
CA GLU A 3 -5.10 16.72 4.88
C GLU A 3 -4.08 15.61 5.16
N LEU A 4 -2.80 15.96 5.26
CA LEU A 4 -1.78 15.00 5.69
C LEU A 4 -2.11 14.51 7.12
N PRO A 5 -2.23 13.19 7.35
CA PRO A 5 -2.55 12.66 8.67
C PRO A 5 -1.42 12.92 9.66
N LYS A 6 -1.78 13.25 10.90
CA LYS A 6 -0.82 13.57 11.97
C LYS A 6 -0.41 12.35 12.79
N THR A 7 -1.24 11.31 12.77
CA THR A 7 -1.02 10.05 13.48
C THR A 7 -1.22 8.86 12.54
N LEU A 8 -0.76 7.68 12.98
CA LEU A 8 -1.02 6.43 12.25
C LEU A 8 -2.52 6.11 12.24
N GLU A 9 -3.20 6.38 13.35
CA GLU A 9 -4.65 6.20 13.51
C GLU A 9 -5.42 7.07 12.52
N ASP A 10 -4.99 8.34 12.33
CA ASP A 10 -5.57 9.24 11.31
C ASP A 10 -5.34 8.69 9.90
N ALA A 11 -4.14 8.19 9.60
CA ALA A 11 -3.82 7.61 8.29
C ALA A 11 -4.66 6.36 8.01
N ILE A 12 -4.85 5.49 9.01
CA ILE A 12 -5.73 4.32 8.91
C ILE A 12 -7.18 4.79 8.69
N ALA A 13 -7.67 5.77 9.46
CA ALA A 13 -9.02 6.30 9.29
C ALA A 13 -9.25 6.86 7.86
N GLN A 14 -8.35 7.71 7.39
CA GLN A 14 -8.40 8.24 6.03
C GLN A 14 -8.34 7.14 4.97
N SER A 15 -7.52 6.11 5.15
CA SER A 15 -7.43 4.99 4.21
C SER A 15 -8.75 4.22 4.11
N ARG A 16 -9.50 4.07 5.21
CA ARG A 16 -10.84 3.46 5.20
C ARG A 16 -11.84 4.31 4.42
N ASP A 17 -11.79 5.63 4.56
CA ASP A 17 -12.67 6.55 3.83
C ASP A 17 -12.36 6.57 2.34
N ALA A 18 -11.08 6.50 1.96
CA ALA A 18 -10.64 6.34 0.58
C ALA A 18 -11.17 5.02 -0.02
N VAL A 19 -11.06 3.90 0.72
CA VAL A 19 -11.56 2.60 0.26
C VAL A 19 -13.08 2.59 0.11
N LYS A 20 -13.85 3.15 1.06
CA LYS A 20 -15.30 3.30 0.93
C LYS A 20 -15.68 4.08 -0.33
N SER A 21 -14.99 5.19 -0.57
CA SER A 21 -15.22 6.03 -1.75
C SER A 21 -14.91 5.28 -3.05
N ALA A 22 -13.79 4.54 -3.09
CA ALA A 22 -13.41 3.75 -4.25
C ALA A 22 -14.40 2.60 -4.53
N LEU A 23 -14.85 1.88 -3.49
CA LEU A 23 -15.86 0.82 -3.62
C LEU A 23 -17.20 1.38 -4.11
N ALA A 24 -17.64 2.54 -3.57
CA ALA A 24 -18.86 3.21 -4.01
C ALA A 24 -18.82 3.64 -5.49
N ASP A 25 -17.64 3.99 -6.00
CA ASP A 25 -17.39 4.30 -7.42
C ASP A 25 -17.22 3.04 -8.29
N GLY A 26 -17.38 1.84 -7.74
CA GLY A 26 -17.30 0.57 -8.46
C GLY A 26 -15.86 0.07 -8.70
N ARG A 27 -14.86 0.61 -7.98
CA ARG A 27 -13.49 0.06 -8.03
C ARG A 27 -13.46 -1.28 -7.29
N THR A 28 -13.10 -2.35 -7.99
CA THR A 28 -13.14 -3.71 -7.43
C THR A 28 -11.76 -4.26 -7.07
N ARG A 29 -10.67 -3.65 -7.55
CA ARG A 29 -9.30 -4.11 -7.29
C ARG A 29 -8.53 -2.97 -6.65
N ILE A 30 -8.44 -2.96 -5.33
CA ILE A 30 -7.94 -1.80 -4.57
C ILE A 30 -6.69 -2.18 -3.77
N GLN A 31 -5.72 -1.28 -3.67
CA GLN A 31 -4.62 -1.38 -2.71
C GLN A 31 -4.54 -0.15 -1.78
N VAL A 32 -4.09 -0.41 -0.56
CA VAL A 32 -3.76 0.58 0.46
C VAL A 32 -2.32 0.37 0.89
N GLU A 33 -1.50 1.42 0.86
CA GLU A 33 -0.06 1.36 1.18
C GLU A 33 0.29 2.39 2.27
N LEU A 34 0.52 1.92 3.49
CA LEU A 34 1.08 2.69 4.60
C LEU A 34 2.56 2.29 4.76
N LEU A 35 3.48 3.12 4.26
CA LEU A 35 4.90 2.78 4.12
C LEU A 35 5.75 3.40 5.23
N PHE A 36 5.41 3.11 6.48
CA PHE A 36 6.19 3.51 7.64
C PHE A 36 7.28 2.46 7.97
N PRO A 37 8.53 2.85 8.28
CA PRO A 37 9.64 1.91 8.49
C PRO A 37 9.39 0.81 9.55
N GLU A 38 8.68 1.13 10.63
CA GLU A 38 8.43 0.21 11.76
C GLU A 38 6.95 -0.20 11.87
N LEU A 39 6.23 -0.19 10.74
CA LEU A 39 4.81 -0.47 10.76
C LEU A 39 4.52 -1.91 11.20
N LYS A 40 3.81 -2.06 12.31
CA LYS A 40 3.28 -3.35 12.75
C LYS A 40 2.02 -3.67 11.96
N PHE A 41 2.11 -4.63 11.04
CA PHE A 41 0.97 -4.94 10.17
C PHE A 41 -0.25 -5.46 10.94
N MET A 42 -0.07 -6.22 12.03
CA MET A 42 -1.20 -6.84 12.74
C MET A 42 -2.15 -5.81 13.38
N PRO A 43 -1.69 -4.85 14.22
CA PRO A 43 -2.56 -3.81 14.76
C PRO A 43 -3.16 -2.91 13.68
N VAL A 44 -2.40 -2.59 12.63
CA VAL A 44 -2.90 -1.78 11.50
C VAL A 44 -4.04 -2.50 10.79
N SER A 45 -3.87 -3.79 10.53
CA SER A 45 -4.90 -4.61 9.87
C SER A 45 -6.16 -4.69 10.70
N GLU A 46 -6.03 -4.87 12.02
CA GLU A 46 -7.16 -4.90 12.96
C GLU A 46 -7.94 -3.57 12.96
N GLN A 47 -7.23 -2.45 13.06
CA GLN A 47 -7.85 -1.11 13.01
C GLN A 47 -8.47 -0.77 11.65
N PHE A 48 -8.01 -1.42 10.58
CA PHE A 48 -8.51 -1.23 9.23
C PHE A 48 -9.84 -1.99 8.98
N LEU A 49 -10.03 -3.16 9.60
CA LEU A 49 -11.21 -4.04 9.44
C LEU A 49 -12.59 -3.37 9.52
N PRO A 50 -12.83 -2.33 10.37
CA PRO A 50 -14.15 -1.70 10.46
C PRO A 50 -14.67 -1.13 9.13
N VAL A 51 -13.83 -0.93 8.12
CA VAL A 51 -14.28 -0.56 6.77
C VAL A 51 -15.19 -1.62 6.13
N PHE A 52 -15.07 -2.88 6.55
CA PHE A 52 -15.82 -4.02 6.03
C PHE A 52 -16.95 -4.50 6.95
N ALA A 53 -17.31 -3.74 7.99
CA ALA A 53 -18.23 -4.20 9.02
C ALA A 53 -19.59 -4.67 8.46
N GLU A 54 -20.09 -4.05 7.41
CA GLU A 54 -21.38 -4.38 6.78
C GLU A 54 -21.40 -5.76 6.10
N TYR A 55 -20.25 -6.31 5.75
CA TYR A 55 -20.17 -7.60 5.06
C TYR A 55 -20.33 -8.78 6.04
N GLU A 56 -20.06 -8.58 7.33
CA GLU A 56 -20.13 -9.61 8.36
C GLU A 56 -19.36 -10.88 7.94
N SER A 57 -20.06 -12.02 7.82
CA SER A 57 -19.48 -13.32 7.44
C SER A 57 -19.15 -13.45 5.95
N ARG A 58 -19.59 -12.49 5.13
CA ARG A 58 -19.34 -12.43 3.68
C ARG A 58 -17.98 -11.82 3.34
N LEU A 59 -17.27 -11.27 4.33
CA LEU A 59 -15.85 -10.91 4.21
C LEU A 59 -15.00 -12.19 4.31
N LYS A 60 -13.92 -12.24 3.51
CA LYS A 60 -12.81 -13.15 3.75
C LYS A 60 -11.49 -12.43 3.88
N VAL A 61 -10.73 -12.81 4.90
CA VAL A 61 -9.43 -12.24 5.20
C VAL A 61 -8.33 -13.27 4.92
N PHE A 62 -7.30 -12.84 4.20
CA PHE A 62 -6.15 -13.64 3.83
C PHE A 62 -4.86 -12.98 4.33
N PHE A 63 -4.04 -13.70 5.09
CA PHE A 63 -2.67 -13.31 5.39
C PHE A 63 -1.69 -13.97 4.41
N ALA A 64 -0.49 -13.39 4.28
CA ALA A 64 0.58 -13.98 3.48
C ALA A 64 0.89 -15.43 3.90
N ASP A 65 0.98 -15.70 5.20
CA ASP A 65 1.35 -16.99 5.75
C ASP A 65 0.38 -17.53 6.84
N ALA A 66 0.48 -18.84 7.10
CA ALA A 66 -0.36 -19.55 8.06
C ALA A 66 -0.12 -19.14 9.53
N GLY A 67 1.09 -18.69 9.86
CA GLY A 67 1.45 -18.22 11.20
C GLY A 67 0.78 -16.90 11.53
N ALA A 68 0.86 -15.92 10.62
CA ALA A 68 0.14 -14.65 10.75
C ALA A 68 -1.39 -14.87 10.81
N ALA A 69 -1.93 -15.74 9.96
CA ALA A 69 -3.35 -16.09 10.00
C ALA A 69 -3.76 -16.73 11.34
N ALA A 70 -2.93 -17.63 11.89
CA ALA A 70 -3.20 -18.26 13.19
C ALA A 70 -3.11 -17.26 14.35
N LEU A 71 -2.15 -16.34 14.29
CA LEU A 71 -1.99 -15.27 15.27
C LEU A 71 -3.21 -14.35 15.26
N ALA A 72 -3.68 -13.93 14.08
CA ALA A 72 -4.88 -13.12 13.94
C ALA A 72 -6.14 -13.84 14.46
N ARG A 73 -6.32 -15.13 14.16
CA ARG A 73 -7.44 -15.92 14.72
C ARG A 73 -7.42 -15.99 16.25
N ARG A 74 -6.24 -15.98 16.87
CA ARG A 74 -6.09 -15.97 18.33
C ARG A 74 -6.41 -14.60 18.91
N ASP A 75 -5.90 -13.53 18.29
CA ASP A 75 -5.94 -12.19 18.85
C ASP A 75 -7.24 -11.44 18.52
N TRP A 76 -7.81 -11.63 17.33
CA TRP A 76 -9.05 -11.01 16.86
C TRP A 76 -10.28 -11.87 17.17
N ALA A 77 -10.42 -12.33 18.41
CA ALA A 77 -11.50 -13.22 18.81
C ALA A 77 -12.89 -12.67 18.41
N ASP A 78 -13.85 -13.57 18.15
CA ASP A 78 -15.26 -13.25 17.86
C ASP A 78 -15.54 -12.46 16.56
N VAL A 79 -14.66 -12.56 15.55
CA VAL A 79 -14.93 -12.02 14.21
C VAL A 79 -15.98 -12.85 13.44
N PRO A 80 -16.90 -12.23 12.69
CA PRO A 80 -17.95 -12.95 11.95
C PRO A 80 -17.44 -13.61 10.65
N PHE A 81 -16.23 -13.28 10.20
CA PHE A 81 -15.63 -13.72 8.95
C PHE A 81 -14.53 -14.77 9.14
N LYS A 82 -14.14 -15.42 8.05
CA LYS A 82 -13.03 -16.39 8.05
C LYS A 82 -11.68 -15.71 7.82
N ILE A 83 -10.69 -16.13 8.59
CA ILE A 83 -9.28 -15.75 8.44
C ILE A 83 -8.48 -16.95 7.94
N LEU A 84 -7.86 -16.80 6.78
CA LEU A 84 -7.09 -17.81 6.07
C LEU A 84 -5.69 -17.27 5.74
N ASP A 85 -4.80 -18.14 5.29
CA ASP A 85 -3.58 -17.77 4.57
C ASP A 85 -3.83 -17.84 3.06
N ILE A 86 -3.10 -17.04 2.27
CA ILE A 86 -3.06 -17.18 0.80
C ILE A 86 -2.56 -18.59 0.47
N GLY A 87 -1.47 -18.97 1.13
CA GLY A 87 -0.99 -20.34 1.22
C GLY A 87 -0.06 -20.74 0.09
N THR A 88 1.13 -21.19 0.49
CA THR A 88 2.07 -21.97 -0.33
C THR A 88 1.98 -23.48 -0.01
N GLY A 89 1.12 -23.87 0.94
CA GLY A 89 0.95 -25.25 1.41
C GLY A 89 0.08 -26.12 0.50
N ARG A 90 0.40 -27.42 0.44
CA ARG A 90 -0.19 -28.40 -0.49
C ARG A 90 -1.60 -28.92 -0.13
N MET A 91 -2.17 -28.54 1.01
CA MET A 91 -3.26 -29.32 1.64
C MET A 91 -4.70 -28.89 1.29
N ALA A 92 -4.92 -27.69 0.74
CA ALA A 92 -6.26 -27.22 0.36
C ALA A 92 -6.22 -26.63 -1.06
N SER A 93 -7.17 -27.02 -1.92
CA SER A 93 -7.32 -26.39 -3.23
C SER A 93 -7.65 -24.91 -3.05
N LEU A 94 -6.95 -24.02 -3.77
CA LEU A 94 -7.18 -22.57 -3.68
C LEU A 94 -8.65 -22.20 -3.96
N GLU A 95 -9.28 -22.89 -4.90
CA GLU A 95 -10.69 -22.73 -5.26
C GLU A 95 -11.61 -22.92 -4.04
N SER A 96 -11.36 -23.92 -3.19
CA SER A 96 -12.18 -24.16 -1.99
C SER A 96 -12.12 -23.02 -0.97
N LYS A 97 -11.10 -22.15 -1.06
CA LYS A 97 -10.98 -20.98 -0.18
C LYS A 97 -11.95 -19.87 -0.56
N ILE A 98 -12.55 -19.90 -1.75
CA ILE A 98 -13.53 -18.91 -2.22
C ILE A 98 -14.90 -19.62 -2.31
N GLN A 99 -15.92 -19.02 -1.71
CA GLN A 99 -17.28 -19.55 -1.65
C GLN A 99 -18.23 -18.60 -2.39
N PRO A 100 -19.40 -19.09 -2.87
CA PRO A 100 -20.38 -18.26 -3.56
C PRO A 100 -20.93 -17.09 -2.73
N GLU A 101 -21.03 -17.27 -1.41
CA GLU A 101 -21.59 -16.28 -0.47
C GLU A 101 -20.59 -15.20 -0.07
N ASP A 102 -19.31 -15.36 -0.40
CA ASP A 102 -18.33 -14.31 -0.15
C ASP A 102 -18.56 -13.14 -1.11
N GLU A 103 -18.56 -11.93 -0.56
CA GLU A 103 -18.82 -10.70 -1.32
C GLU A 103 -17.58 -9.79 -1.43
N ILE A 104 -16.66 -9.84 -0.47
CA ILE A 104 -15.45 -9.02 -0.47
C ILE A 104 -14.26 -9.72 0.19
N PHE A 105 -13.06 -9.39 -0.28
CA PHE A 105 -11.83 -10.06 0.13
C PHE A 105 -10.79 -9.05 0.60
N LEU A 106 -10.12 -9.34 1.72
CA LEU A 106 -9.00 -8.55 2.24
C LEU A 106 -7.73 -9.39 2.23
N PHE A 107 -6.71 -8.95 1.52
CA PHE A 107 -5.38 -9.54 1.53
C PHE A 107 -4.43 -8.66 2.34
N ILE A 108 -3.81 -9.23 3.37
CA ILE A 108 -2.94 -8.53 4.30
C ILE A 108 -1.49 -8.87 4.01
N SER A 109 -0.74 -7.82 3.65
CA SER A 109 0.70 -7.82 3.40
C SER A 109 1.22 -8.98 2.55
N PRO A 110 0.57 -9.36 1.43
CA PRO A 110 1.16 -10.33 0.51
C PRO A 110 2.47 -9.79 -0.06
N THR A 111 3.43 -10.68 -0.29
CA THR A 111 4.70 -10.36 -0.94
C THR A 111 4.75 -10.91 -2.37
N ASN A 112 5.85 -10.62 -3.07
CA ASN A 112 6.16 -11.23 -4.37
C ASN A 112 6.14 -12.76 -4.35
N VAL A 113 6.37 -13.40 -3.19
CA VAL A 113 6.32 -14.85 -3.01
C VAL A 113 4.90 -15.39 -3.21
N GLU A 114 3.89 -14.67 -2.73
CA GLU A 114 2.49 -15.10 -2.78
C GLU A 114 1.79 -14.74 -4.10
N VAL A 115 2.40 -13.91 -4.96
CA VAL A 115 1.79 -13.40 -6.19
C VAL A 115 1.18 -14.52 -7.08
N PRO A 116 1.86 -15.66 -7.36
CA PRO A 116 1.26 -16.68 -8.22
C PRO A 116 -0.03 -17.30 -7.66
N GLN A 117 -0.17 -17.39 -6.35
CA GLN A 117 -1.36 -17.90 -5.68
C GLN A 117 -2.42 -16.82 -5.52
N LEU A 118 -2.00 -15.59 -5.24
CA LEU A 118 -2.86 -14.43 -5.17
C LEU A 118 -3.55 -14.18 -6.53
N GLU A 119 -2.82 -14.27 -7.65
CA GLU A 119 -3.39 -14.18 -9.00
C GLU A 119 -4.52 -15.21 -9.20
N LYS A 120 -4.29 -16.48 -8.84
CA LYS A 120 -5.32 -17.54 -8.92
C LYS A 120 -6.52 -17.30 -8.01
N LEU A 121 -6.29 -16.82 -6.79
CA LEU A 121 -7.38 -16.45 -5.90
C LEU A 121 -8.22 -15.32 -6.50
N CYS A 122 -7.58 -14.31 -7.09
CA CYS A 122 -8.28 -13.23 -7.79
C CYS A 122 -9.08 -13.75 -9.01
N GLU A 123 -8.59 -14.76 -9.73
CA GLU A 123 -9.37 -15.41 -10.80
C GLU A 123 -10.65 -16.07 -10.27
N PHE A 124 -10.58 -16.77 -9.13
CA PHE A 124 -11.77 -17.37 -8.49
C PHE A 124 -12.71 -16.33 -7.87
N ILE A 125 -12.17 -15.22 -7.39
CA ILE A 125 -12.93 -14.07 -6.88
C ILE A 125 -13.77 -13.46 -8.01
N GLY A 126 -13.23 -13.38 -9.23
CA GLY A 126 -13.91 -12.82 -10.40
C GLY A 126 -14.12 -11.31 -10.25
N GLU A 127 -15.33 -10.83 -10.52
CA GLU A 127 -15.69 -9.40 -10.49
C GLU A 127 -15.94 -8.85 -9.07
N ARG A 128 -15.96 -9.70 -8.05
CA ARG A 128 -16.19 -9.28 -6.65
C ARG A 128 -15.01 -8.43 -6.15
N PRO A 129 -15.26 -7.41 -5.32
CA PRO A 129 -14.21 -6.52 -4.86
C PRO A 129 -13.18 -7.22 -3.96
N PHE A 130 -11.92 -6.80 -4.06
CA PHE A 130 -10.89 -7.11 -3.11
C PHE A 130 -10.02 -5.88 -2.78
N VAL A 131 -9.50 -5.88 -1.55
CA VAL A 131 -8.58 -4.88 -1.04
C VAL A 131 -7.28 -5.56 -0.64
N ILE A 132 -6.15 -5.01 -1.06
CA ILE A 132 -4.83 -5.45 -0.63
C ILE A 132 -4.22 -4.39 0.29
N LEU A 133 -4.05 -4.74 1.56
CA LEU A 133 -3.48 -3.87 2.58
C LEU A 133 -1.98 -4.10 2.72
N ASN A 134 -1.20 -3.04 2.55
CA ASN A 134 0.26 -3.00 2.63
C ASN A 134 0.98 -4.11 1.84
N PRO A 135 0.68 -4.29 0.55
CA PRO A 135 1.38 -5.27 -0.27
C PRO A 135 2.86 -4.96 -0.48
N ARG A 136 3.65 -6.01 -0.76
CA ARG A 136 5.01 -5.95 -1.31
C ARG A 136 5.14 -6.86 -2.52
N LEU A 137 4.31 -6.62 -3.54
CA LEU A 137 4.17 -7.52 -4.71
C LEU A 137 5.39 -7.55 -5.64
N GLU A 138 6.31 -6.60 -5.48
CA GLU A 138 7.54 -6.53 -6.24
C GLU A 138 8.75 -6.66 -5.32
N ASP A 139 9.75 -7.37 -5.79
CA ASP A 139 11.04 -7.48 -5.12
C ASP A 139 11.91 -6.27 -5.47
N SER A 140 12.24 -5.44 -4.46
CA SER A 140 13.12 -4.27 -4.59
C SER A 140 14.54 -4.64 -5.05
N SER A 141 14.98 -5.88 -4.79
CA SER A 141 16.29 -6.40 -5.20
C SER A 141 16.32 -6.94 -6.64
N VAL A 142 15.14 -7.15 -7.26
CA VAL A 142 14.95 -7.63 -8.64
C VAL A 142 14.26 -6.58 -9.51
N VAL A 143 14.27 -5.30 -9.11
CA VAL A 143 13.60 -4.20 -9.82
C VAL A 143 14.15 -4.06 -11.23
N GLY A 144 13.28 -4.26 -12.23
CA GLY A 144 13.47 -3.79 -13.60
C GLY A 144 14.40 -4.62 -14.51
N ILE A 145 15.13 -5.61 -14.00
CA ILE A 145 16.10 -6.40 -14.80
C ILE A 145 15.58 -7.78 -15.25
N GLY A 146 14.58 -8.35 -14.57
CA GLY A 146 14.01 -9.66 -14.91
C GLY A 146 12.71 -9.57 -15.72
N TYR A 147 12.61 -10.35 -16.80
CA TYR A 147 11.38 -10.49 -17.61
C TYR A 147 10.15 -10.84 -16.75
N ALA A 148 10.31 -11.73 -15.76
CA ALA A 148 9.24 -12.17 -14.87
C ALA A 148 8.62 -11.03 -14.03
N ALA A 149 9.43 -10.09 -13.53
CA ALA A 149 8.94 -8.95 -12.75
C ALA A 149 8.13 -7.98 -13.64
N ARG A 150 8.60 -7.72 -14.86
CA ARG A 150 7.90 -6.87 -15.84
C ARG A 150 6.55 -7.46 -16.25
N GLU A 151 6.52 -8.77 -16.52
CA GLU A 151 5.28 -9.46 -16.85
C GLU A 151 4.30 -9.45 -15.69
N THR A 152 4.78 -9.64 -14.45
CA THR A 152 3.94 -9.59 -13.24
C THR A 152 3.31 -8.21 -13.06
N ARG A 153 4.10 -7.16 -13.25
CA ARG A 153 3.59 -5.79 -13.21
C ARG A 153 2.50 -5.58 -14.24
N LYS A 154 2.74 -5.98 -15.49
CA LYS A 154 1.82 -5.78 -16.61
C LYS A 154 0.51 -6.57 -16.48
N ARG A 155 0.58 -7.82 -16.02
CA ARG A 155 -0.60 -8.71 -15.99
C ARG A 155 -1.43 -8.58 -14.72
N PHE A 156 -0.82 -8.18 -13.61
CA PHE A 156 -1.47 -8.16 -12.30
C PHE A 156 -1.39 -6.81 -11.60
N ILE A 157 -0.20 -6.32 -11.30
CA ILE A 157 -0.05 -5.14 -10.42
C ILE A 157 -0.67 -3.88 -11.03
N SER A 158 -0.50 -3.65 -12.34
CA SER A 158 -1.08 -2.50 -13.03
C SER A 158 -2.61 -2.52 -13.13
N THR A 159 -3.25 -3.62 -12.73
CA THR A 159 -4.72 -3.75 -12.71
C THR A 159 -5.34 -3.33 -11.37
N ILE A 160 -4.51 -3.01 -10.38
CA ILE A 160 -4.91 -2.70 -9.01
C ILE A 160 -4.84 -1.18 -8.80
N GLU A 161 -5.93 -0.62 -8.29
CA GLU A 161 -6.09 0.82 -8.06
C GLU A 161 -5.34 1.28 -6.80
N SER A 162 -4.51 2.30 -6.99
CA SER A 162 -3.79 3.18 -6.04
C SER A 162 -4.50 3.73 -4.80
N CYS A 163 -5.58 3.17 -4.27
CA CYS A 163 -6.60 3.90 -3.49
C CYS A 163 -6.08 4.78 -2.34
N TYR A 164 -5.17 4.27 -1.53
CA TYR A 164 -4.51 5.08 -0.51
C TYR A 164 -3.00 4.78 -0.49
N TYR A 165 -2.19 5.81 -0.43
CA TYR A 165 -0.74 5.71 -0.35
C TYR A 165 -0.22 6.76 0.60
N LEU A 166 0.61 6.36 1.55
CA LEU A 166 1.31 7.31 2.42
C LEU A 166 2.72 6.80 2.69
N ARG A 167 3.71 7.62 2.33
CA ARG A 167 5.12 7.32 2.53
C ARG A 167 5.86 8.57 2.99
N PRO A 168 6.40 8.59 4.22
CA PRO A 168 7.47 9.51 4.57
C PRO A 168 8.67 9.30 3.63
N ILE A 169 9.10 10.36 2.97
CA ILE A 169 10.25 10.34 2.06
C ILE A 169 11.54 10.58 2.84
N ASP A 170 11.51 11.56 3.75
CA ASP A 170 12.50 11.87 4.76
C ASP A 170 11.79 12.52 5.97
N GLU A 171 12.53 13.16 6.88
CA GLU A 171 11.98 13.75 8.12
C GLU A 171 11.01 14.90 7.84
N GLU A 172 11.18 15.60 6.72
CA GLU A 172 10.46 16.84 6.40
C GLU A 172 9.51 16.67 5.21
N SER A 173 9.43 15.50 4.57
CA SER A 173 8.59 15.33 3.38
C SER A 173 7.86 14.00 3.28
N ALA A 174 6.69 14.04 2.64
CA ALA A 174 5.85 12.86 2.44
C ALA A 174 5.20 12.85 1.05
N LEU A 175 5.03 11.64 0.51
CA LEU A 175 4.18 11.37 -0.64
C LEU A 175 2.87 10.78 -0.16
N MET A 176 1.75 11.38 -0.56
CA MET A 176 0.41 10.94 -0.20
C MET A 176 -0.46 10.77 -1.44
N ARG A 177 -1.40 9.83 -1.38
CA ARG A 177 -2.60 9.78 -2.21
C ARG A 177 -3.76 9.30 -1.36
N ALA A 178 -4.91 9.95 -1.50
CA ALA A 178 -6.17 9.48 -0.92
C ALA A 178 -7.28 9.61 -1.97
N TYR A 179 -7.79 8.48 -2.47
CA TYR A 179 -8.88 8.44 -3.44
C TYR A 179 -10.11 9.24 -2.93
N PRO A 180 -10.79 10.04 -3.77
CA PRO A 180 -10.60 10.20 -5.22
C PRO A 180 -9.53 11.24 -5.62
N GLY A 181 -8.76 11.76 -4.67
CA GLY A 181 -7.72 12.74 -4.92
C GLY A 181 -6.50 12.23 -5.68
N ASP A 182 -5.74 13.19 -6.18
CA ASP A 182 -4.50 12.99 -6.92
C ASP A 182 -3.32 12.67 -5.98
N TRP A 183 -2.13 12.46 -6.56
CA TRP A 183 -0.88 12.28 -5.81
C TRP A 183 -0.37 13.63 -5.32
N GLU A 184 -0.04 13.71 -4.05
CA GLU A 184 0.36 14.95 -3.39
C GLU A 184 1.75 14.80 -2.76
N ILE A 185 2.58 15.83 -2.94
CA ILE A 185 3.87 15.94 -2.26
C ILE A 185 3.74 17.01 -1.20
N TRP A 186 4.07 16.62 0.04
CA TRP A 186 4.00 17.45 1.23
C TRP A 186 5.41 17.73 1.73
N LEU A 187 5.63 18.98 2.17
CA LEU A 187 6.89 19.45 2.75
C LEU A 187 6.57 20.19 4.05
N GLU A 188 7.33 19.90 5.09
CA GLU A 188 7.31 20.59 6.36
C GLU A 188 7.98 21.96 6.22
N SER A 189 7.33 22.99 6.75
CA SER A 189 7.88 24.34 6.90
C SER A 189 7.34 24.93 8.21
N ASP A 190 8.24 25.35 9.09
CA ASP A 190 7.91 26.03 10.35
C ASP A 190 6.96 25.24 11.28
N GLY A 191 7.10 23.91 11.33
CA GLY A 191 6.30 23.02 12.16
C GLY A 191 5.01 22.52 11.49
N GLU A 192 4.71 22.96 10.27
CA GLU A 192 3.49 22.62 9.55
C GLU A 192 3.78 22.01 8.18
N TYR A 193 3.08 20.92 7.85
CA TYR A 193 3.15 20.33 6.51
C TYR A 193 2.26 21.09 5.53
N GLN A 194 2.85 21.46 4.40
CA GLN A 194 2.16 22.12 3.30
C GLN A 194 2.26 21.28 2.03
N LYS A 195 1.17 21.22 1.26
CA LYS A 195 1.19 20.60 -0.06
C LYS A 195 1.94 21.49 -1.04
N ILE A 196 3.02 20.99 -1.62
CA ILE A 196 3.86 21.73 -2.57
C ILE A 196 3.66 21.28 -4.03
N ALA A 197 3.05 20.13 -4.26
CA ALA A 197 2.68 19.66 -5.60
C ALA A 197 1.50 18.69 -5.56
N GLU A 198 0.78 18.62 -6.69
CA GLU A 198 -0.30 17.68 -6.97
C GLU A 198 -0.12 17.15 -8.40
N LEU A 199 -0.19 15.82 -8.56
CA LEU A 199 0.06 15.14 -9.83
C LEU A 199 -1.00 14.06 -10.09
N PRO A 200 -1.45 13.88 -11.35
CA PRO A 200 -2.47 12.87 -11.67
C PRO A 200 -1.95 11.43 -11.58
N ASN A 201 -0.63 11.23 -11.54
CA ASN A 201 0.00 9.91 -11.53
C ASN A 201 1.09 9.84 -10.45
N LYS A 202 1.43 8.61 -10.02
CA LYS A 202 2.48 8.37 -9.03
C LYS A 202 3.81 8.92 -9.55
N PRO A 203 4.40 9.93 -8.88
CA PRO A 203 5.65 10.52 -9.34
C PRO A 203 6.80 9.53 -9.18
N SER A 204 7.73 9.55 -10.12
CA SER A 204 9.00 8.83 -9.99
C SER A 204 9.89 9.43 -8.89
N GLY A 205 10.90 8.68 -8.43
CA GLY A 205 11.85 9.19 -7.44
C GLY A 205 12.56 10.47 -7.90
N ASP A 206 12.93 10.55 -9.18
CA ASP A 206 13.57 11.72 -9.77
C ASP A 206 12.62 12.93 -9.83
N GLU A 207 11.33 12.72 -10.13
CA GLU A 207 10.32 13.78 -10.11
C GLU A 207 10.10 14.33 -8.70
N ILE A 208 10.01 13.43 -7.71
CA ILE A 208 9.91 13.82 -6.29
C ILE A 208 11.12 14.69 -5.91
N ASP A 209 12.34 14.25 -6.25
CA ASP A 209 13.56 14.99 -5.93
C ASP A 209 13.58 16.37 -6.59
N MET A 210 13.18 16.46 -7.86
CA MET A 210 13.10 17.74 -8.57
C MET A 210 12.07 18.70 -7.95
N ILE A 211 10.93 18.18 -7.49
CA ILE A 211 9.88 18.99 -6.86
C ILE A 211 10.34 19.50 -5.49
N LEU A 212 10.92 18.62 -4.66
CA LEU A 212 11.45 19.01 -3.35
C LEU A 212 12.56 20.06 -3.46
N MET A 213 13.47 19.93 -4.43
CA MET A 213 14.52 20.94 -4.67
C MET A 213 13.97 22.31 -5.08
N LYS A 214 12.80 22.38 -5.72
CA LYS A 214 12.14 23.65 -6.09
C LYS A 214 11.30 24.23 -4.95
N GLY A 215 10.75 23.38 -4.09
CA GLY A 215 9.92 23.77 -2.95
C GLY A 215 10.72 24.32 -1.77
N GLN A 216 12.03 24.05 -1.70
CA GLN A 216 12.90 24.62 -0.66
C GLN A 216 13.18 26.10 -0.93
N PRO A 217 13.14 26.99 0.09
CA PRO A 217 13.54 28.38 -0.05
C PRO A 217 14.97 28.45 -0.59
N GLN A 218 15.19 29.18 -1.68
CA GLN A 218 16.56 29.44 -2.14
C GLN A 218 17.25 30.35 -1.13
N THR A 219 18.07 29.79 -0.26
CA THR A 219 19.04 30.56 0.52
C THR A 219 20.02 31.19 -0.45
N SER A 220 19.78 32.46 -0.77
CA SER A 220 20.69 33.29 -1.54
C SER A 220 21.88 33.62 -0.66
N GLU A 221 23.00 32.91 -0.83
CA GLU A 221 24.39 33.43 -0.84
C GLU A 221 25.42 32.29 -0.77
N GLY A 222 26.33 32.24 -1.76
CA GLY A 222 27.70 31.77 -1.57
C GLY A 222 28.04 30.28 -1.83
N THR A 223 28.77 30.07 -2.94
CA THR A 223 29.62 28.91 -3.31
C THR A 223 28.94 27.76 -4.07
N PRO A 224 29.45 27.37 -5.27
CA PRO A 224 28.87 26.26 -6.04
C PRO A 224 29.25 24.92 -5.41
N THR A 225 28.42 24.43 -4.49
CA THR A 225 28.57 23.07 -3.95
C THR A 225 28.02 22.03 -4.92
N LYS A 226 28.89 21.09 -5.25
CA LYS A 226 28.73 19.98 -6.20
C LYS A 226 27.42 19.20 -5.98
N LYS A 227 26.73 18.94 -7.10
CA LYS A 227 25.50 18.14 -7.29
C LYS A 227 25.18 17.15 -6.14
N PRO A 228 24.29 17.50 -5.19
CA PRO A 228 23.81 16.59 -4.14
C PRO A 228 22.85 15.50 -4.64
N SER A 229 22.37 15.60 -5.90
CA SER A 229 21.35 14.72 -6.51
C SER A 229 21.79 13.25 -6.64
N VAL A 230 23.07 12.96 -6.86
CA VAL A 230 23.55 11.57 -7.03
C VAL A 230 23.79 10.88 -5.68
N ILE A 231 24.12 11.64 -4.63
CA ILE A 231 24.47 11.08 -3.31
C ILE A 231 23.21 10.76 -2.51
N LYS A 232 22.17 11.61 -2.55
CA LYS A 232 20.90 11.33 -1.85
C LYS A 232 20.11 10.20 -2.51
N SER A 233 20.08 10.14 -3.85
CA SER A 233 19.48 9.00 -4.57
C SER A 233 20.21 7.70 -4.28
N LEU A 234 21.56 7.73 -4.21
CA LEU A 234 22.36 6.58 -3.79
C LEU A 234 22.10 6.19 -2.32
N GLN A 235 21.95 7.14 -1.41
CA GLN A 235 21.60 6.86 -0.01
C GLN A 235 20.20 6.24 0.13
N ARG A 236 19.20 6.72 -0.63
CA ARG A 236 17.86 6.11 -0.69
C ARG A 236 17.90 4.72 -1.30
N PHE A 237 18.71 4.51 -2.34
CA PHE A 237 18.92 3.19 -2.95
C PHE A 237 19.57 2.20 -1.96
N ILE A 238 20.60 2.64 -1.23
CA ILE A 238 21.24 1.82 -0.18
C ILE A 238 20.26 1.48 0.95
N LYS A 239 19.45 2.46 1.41
CA LYS A 239 18.40 2.20 2.42
C LYS A 239 17.29 1.28 1.91
N ALA A 240 16.94 1.37 0.62
CA ALA A 240 15.93 0.52 -0.01
C ALA A 240 16.41 -0.92 -0.24
N LEU A 241 17.72 -1.15 -0.30
CA LEU A 241 18.33 -2.49 -0.36
C LEU A 241 18.50 -3.13 1.02
N SER A 242 18.51 -2.33 2.10
CA SER A 242 18.63 -2.81 3.47
C SER A 242 17.29 -3.02 4.19
N SER A 243 16.16 -2.86 3.48
CA SER A 243 14.79 -2.96 4.03
C SER A 243 13.97 -4.02 3.31
#